data_AF-A0A5M3N0I5-F1
#
_entry.id   AF-A0A5M3N0I5-F1
#
_cell.length_a   1.000
_cell.length_b   1.000
_cell.length_c   1.000
_cell.angle_alpha   90.00
_cell.angle_beta   90.00
_cell.angle_gamma   90.00
#
_symmetry.space_group_name_H-M   'P 1'
#
loop_
_entity.id
_entity.type
_entity.pdbx_description
1 polymer ?
#
loop_
_entity_poly.entity_id
_entity_poly.type
_entity_poly.pdbx_seq_one_letter_code
_entity_poly.pdbx_strand_id
1 'polypeptide(L)'
;MSSHKPVAKTDPQPTAPALPVTPSVLLKAEPQLTKEMVSASTISMGFSFSKAGICFSPLVDFPPDSDLLNRFALTPIRHTETESTISYSAEAASTVKKGYASVDIEASVKSWGITGKVSAHYDESRTQLSSSSELFITNRRVYKKVHLSLLKPTSLSLLPHLAKSLADIINNNESNLSKAQDIEAILASEGHAVIIGVDLGGCMANEVTEKRSSAKSAHELKVDAAASFSSTLTICASMDISGGLESLDEASKEAFKKAQSYLYLGGTHHLDIKGWEKSLEEEPYTWVAIGYRVRSTLDFLPADLRTKAKHILERAVLERRGEAAKVEAQPLYKMYRNDMQDHYYGLAIEQAFRVPGGGESVDEGVLCKVFVGPQVGTMPIWRAWSNEHTDNFYTLDRKELERLVREEKYIEQLLVGFAYPEAVPNETIPIYCVRRMFDGMNGKESDCLMTTNVDEYNNLKAEAGFVDYGILFHGIPNPDRF
;
A
#
# COMPACT_ATOMS: atom_id res chain seq x y z
N MET A 1 24.43 -47.30 39.37
CA MET A 1 24.67 -46.16 40.28
C MET A 1 25.35 -45.06 39.48
N SER A 2 24.58 -44.11 38.97
CA SER A 2 25.09 -42.89 38.31
C SER A 2 24.38 -41.72 38.98
N SER A 3 25.16 -40.88 39.67
CA SER A 3 24.67 -39.75 40.46
C SER A 3 24.56 -38.50 39.58
N HIS A 4 23.32 -38.11 39.25
CA HIS A 4 23.07 -36.78 38.70
C HIS A 4 23.04 -35.75 39.82
N LYS A 5 24.02 -34.84 39.81
CA LYS A 5 24.00 -33.60 40.59
C LYS A 5 23.02 -32.61 39.93
N PRO A 6 22.15 -31.94 40.69
CA PRO A 6 21.25 -30.94 40.14
C PRO A 6 22.01 -29.65 39.79
N VAL A 7 21.66 -29.06 38.66
CA VAL A 7 22.15 -27.76 38.18
C VAL A 7 21.54 -26.65 39.03
N ALA A 8 22.39 -25.76 39.57
CA ALA A 8 21.96 -24.60 40.34
C ALA A 8 21.24 -23.59 39.43
N LYS A 9 20.04 -23.16 39.84
CA LYS A 9 19.35 -22.03 39.21
C LYS A 9 20.12 -20.75 39.52
N THR A 10 20.57 -20.06 38.48
CA THR A 10 21.11 -18.70 38.56
C THR A 10 19.95 -17.73 38.71
N ASP A 11 19.97 -16.90 39.76
CA ASP A 11 19.01 -15.81 39.94
C ASP A 11 19.13 -14.79 38.80
N PRO A 12 18.01 -14.21 38.32
CA PRO A 12 18.03 -13.20 37.29
C PRO A 12 18.73 -11.93 37.81
N GLN A 13 19.67 -11.41 37.01
CA GLN A 13 20.30 -10.12 37.30
C GLN A 13 19.22 -9.01 37.37
N PRO A 14 19.34 -8.07 38.33
CA PRO A 14 18.43 -6.94 38.40
C PRO A 14 18.59 -6.08 37.14
N THR A 15 17.49 -5.86 36.43
CA THR A 15 17.40 -4.92 35.33
C THR A 15 17.74 -3.52 35.84
N ALA A 16 18.67 -2.85 35.15
CA ALA A 16 19.01 -1.47 35.44
C ALA A 16 17.74 -0.60 35.38
N PRO A 17 17.54 0.33 36.33
CA PRO A 17 16.36 1.19 36.33
C PRO A 17 16.33 2.01 35.03
N ALA A 18 15.19 1.99 34.35
CA ALA A 18 14.95 2.85 33.21
C ALA A 18 15.19 4.30 33.64
N LEU A 19 16.07 5.00 32.92
CA LEU A 19 16.26 6.43 33.11
C LEU A 19 14.89 7.12 33.00
N PRO A 20 14.53 8.00 33.94
CA PRO A 20 13.27 8.72 33.85
C PRO A 20 13.26 9.53 32.56
N VAL A 21 12.31 9.21 31.67
CA VAL A 21 11.96 10.08 30.55
C VAL A 21 11.44 11.37 31.17
N THR A 22 12.31 12.35 31.29
CA THR A 22 11.91 13.71 31.64
C THR A 22 11.00 14.17 30.49
N PRO A 23 9.75 14.62 30.78
CA PRO A 23 8.93 15.24 29.75
C PRO A 23 9.73 16.39 29.19
N SER A 24 10.14 16.27 27.92
CA SER A 24 10.97 17.27 27.26
C SER A 24 10.24 18.61 27.33
N VAL A 25 10.83 19.56 28.04
CA VAL A 25 10.37 20.95 28.26
C VAL A 25 10.15 21.72 26.95
N LEU A 26 10.53 21.16 25.81
CA LEU A 26 10.63 21.86 24.53
C LEU A 26 9.32 22.12 23.78
N LEU A 27 8.20 21.51 24.15
CA LEU A 27 6.94 21.72 23.43
C LEU A 27 5.72 21.82 24.37
N LYS A 28 5.81 22.69 25.39
CA LYS A 28 4.67 23.60 25.62
C LYS A 28 4.72 24.63 24.50
N ALA A 29 4.47 24.18 23.27
CA ALA A 29 4.49 25.02 22.09
C ALA A 29 3.54 26.19 22.35
N GLU A 30 4.01 27.41 22.11
CA GLU A 30 3.09 28.53 21.92
C GLU A 30 2.07 28.08 20.86
N PRO A 31 0.76 28.08 21.16
CA PRO A 31 -0.27 27.67 20.21
C PRO A 31 -0.16 28.38 18.84
N GLN A 32 0.45 29.57 18.83
CA GLN A 32 0.78 30.33 17.64
C GLN A 32 1.79 29.60 16.73
N LEU A 33 2.89 29.08 17.27
CA LEU A 33 3.90 28.36 16.49
C LEU A 33 3.30 27.11 15.84
N THR A 34 2.45 26.37 16.55
CA THR A 34 1.78 25.20 15.95
C THR A 34 0.77 25.61 14.88
N LYS A 35 0.06 26.74 15.03
CA LYS A 35 -0.86 27.25 14.01
C LYS A 35 -0.11 27.68 12.74
N GLU A 36 0.98 28.42 12.89
CA GLU A 36 1.83 28.84 11.76
C GLU A 36 2.43 27.63 11.05
N MET A 37 2.99 26.68 11.79
CA MET A 37 3.54 25.45 11.24
C MET A 37 2.49 24.61 10.50
N VAL A 38 1.28 24.45 11.06
CA VAL A 38 0.18 23.74 10.37
C VAL A 38 -0.18 24.46 9.08
N SER A 39 -0.33 25.79 9.10
CA SER A 39 -0.66 26.58 7.91
C SER A 39 0.41 26.53 6.82
N ALA A 40 1.70 26.53 7.22
CA ALA A 40 2.84 26.48 6.31
C ALA A 40 3.12 25.06 5.78
N SER A 41 2.76 24.02 6.54
CA SER A 41 3.11 22.63 6.22
C SER A 41 2.26 21.98 5.14
N THR A 42 1.22 22.65 4.63
CA THR A 42 0.29 22.12 3.63
C THR A 42 -0.47 20.87 4.07
N ILE A 43 -0.45 20.51 5.36
CA ILE A 43 -1.04 19.25 5.85
C ILE A 43 -2.55 19.14 5.60
N SER A 44 -3.21 20.28 5.38
CA SER A 44 -4.63 20.32 5.02
C SER A 44 -4.91 20.16 3.52
N MET A 45 -3.87 20.05 2.71
CA MET A 45 -3.98 19.96 1.27
C MET A 45 -3.82 18.52 0.81
N GLY A 46 -4.62 18.18 -0.19
CA GLY A 46 -4.26 17.13 -1.11
C GLY A 46 -3.13 17.53 -2.02
N PHE A 47 -2.59 16.55 -2.71
CA PHE A 47 -1.67 16.83 -3.80
C PHE A 47 -1.96 15.98 -5.04
N SER A 48 -1.75 16.58 -6.20
CA SER A 48 -1.76 15.90 -7.49
C SER A 48 -0.37 15.89 -8.11
N PHE A 49 -0.08 14.84 -8.87
CA PHE A 49 1.11 14.79 -9.71
C PHE A 49 0.75 15.31 -11.11
N SER A 50 1.50 16.30 -11.57
CA SER A 50 1.41 16.84 -12.92
C SER A 50 2.79 16.81 -13.59
N LYS A 51 2.83 17.09 -14.90
CA LYS A 51 4.10 17.29 -15.62
C LYS A 51 4.93 18.46 -15.05
N ALA A 52 4.30 19.42 -14.38
CA ALA A 52 4.98 20.53 -13.72
C ALA A 52 5.47 20.18 -12.30
N GLY A 53 5.21 18.95 -11.84
CA GLY A 53 5.50 18.48 -10.48
C GLY A 53 4.23 18.40 -9.63
N ILE A 54 4.42 18.57 -8.32
CA ILE A 54 3.37 18.40 -7.31
C ILE A 54 2.58 19.70 -7.19
N CYS A 55 1.26 19.59 -7.33
CA CYS A 55 0.33 20.69 -7.06
C CYS A 55 -0.43 20.37 -5.77
N PHE A 56 -0.68 21.39 -4.94
CA PHE A 56 -1.45 21.25 -3.71
C PHE A 56 -2.82 21.88 -3.87
N SER A 57 -3.85 21.21 -3.36
CA SER A 57 -5.25 21.59 -3.48
C SER A 57 -6.03 21.19 -2.23
N PRO A 58 -7.01 21.99 -1.75
CA PRO A 58 -7.85 21.56 -0.64
C PRO A 58 -8.66 20.31 -1.04
N LEU A 59 -8.54 19.20 -0.30
CA LEU A 59 -9.21 17.93 -0.63
C LEU A 59 -10.24 17.48 0.41
N VAL A 60 -9.97 17.78 1.67
CA VAL A 60 -10.78 17.34 2.80
C VAL A 60 -11.31 18.57 3.54
N ASP A 61 -12.51 18.43 4.06
CA ASP A 61 -13.13 19.48 4.87
C ASP A 61 -12.47 19.46 6.25
N PHE A 62 -11.70 20.51 6.54
CA PHE A 62 -11.18 20.70 7.89
C PHE A 62 -12.19 21.53 8.69
N PRO A 63 -12.59 21.06 9.88
CA PRO A 63 -13.39 21.88 10.77
C PRO A 63 -12.64 23.18 11.12
N PRO A 64 -13.37 24.25 11.48
CA PRO A 64 -12.77 25.56 11.73
C PRO A 64 -11.60 25.52 12.72
N ASP A 65 -10.66 26.45 12.52
CA ASP A 65 -9.34 26.57 13.14
C ASP A 65 -9.21 26.22 14.62
N SER A 66 -10.25 26.45 15.42
CA SER A 66 -10.23 26.21 16.87
C SER A 66 -10.03 24.74 17.26
N ASP A 67 -10.26 23.80 16.33
CA ASP A 67 -10.19 22.36 16.59
C ASP A 67 -9.00 21.65 15.92
N LEU A 68 -8.25 22.34 15.05
CA LEU A 68 -7.15 21.74 14.28
C LEU A 68 -6.04 21.22 15.19
N LEU A 69 -5.62 22.02 16.18
CA LEU A 69 -4.52 21.66 17.08
C LEU A 69 -4.82 20.40 17.91
N ASN A 70 -6.09 20.14 18.23
CA ASN A 70 -6.50 18.96 18.99
C ASN A 70 -6.52 17.67 18.13
N ARG A 71 -6.38 17.79 16.81
CA ARG A 71 -6.41 16.66 15.87
C ARG A 71 -5.02 16.18 15.47
N PHE A 72 -3.97 16.92 15.81
CA PHE A 72 -2.60 16.53 15.49
C PHE A 72 -1.86 16.04 16.73
N ALA A 73 -1.19 14.90 16.58
CA ALA A 73 -0.14 14.49 17.50
C ALA A 73 1.16 15.16 17.06
N LEU A 74 1.71 15.96 17.96
CA LEU A 74 3.03 16.54 17.81
C LEU A 74 4.02 15.64 18.55
N THR A 75 4.85 14.92 17.79
CA THR A 75 5.89 14.04 18.37
C THR A 75 7.24 14.70 18.14
N PRO A 76 7.94 15.15 19.19
CA PRO A 76 9.32 15.61 19.04
C PRO A 76 10.17 14.45 18.55
N ILE A 77 10.90 14.67 17.46
CA ILE A 77 11.88 13.73 16.94
C ILE A 77 13.21 14.47 16.94
N ARG A 78 14.27 13.88 17.47
CA ARG A 78 15.63 14.40 17.27
C ARG A 78 16.40 13.33 16.55
N HIS A 79 16.27 13.35 15.23
CA HIS A 79 16.86 12.32 14.41
C HIS A 79 17.49 12.91 13.16
N THR A 80 18.75 12.54 12.95
CA THR A 80 19.48 12.82 11.73
C THR A 80 19.66 11.51 11.00
N GLU A 81 19.13 11.45 9.78
CA GLU A 81 19.24 10.28 8.91
C GLU A 81 19.89 10.67 7.59
N THR A 82 20.71 9.76 7.06
CA THR A 82 21.17 9.82 5.68
C THR A 82 20.44 8.75 4.88
N GLU A 83 19.71 9.18 3.87
CA GLU A 83 18.92 8.30 3.00
C GLU A 83 19.43 8.40 1.55
N SER A 84 19.54 7.27 0.85
CA SER A 84 19.91 7.21 -0.57
C SER A 84 18.83 6.47 -1.35
N THR A 85 18.20 7.15 -2.30
CA THR A 85 17.12 6.59 -3.12
C THR A 85 17.54 6.56 -4.58
N ILE A 86 17.31 5.41 -5.24
CA ILE A 86 17.38 5.33 -6.71
C ILE A 86 16.01 5.63 -7.27
N SER A 87 15.97 6.58 -8.19
CA SER A 87 14.85 6.88 -9.05
C SER A 87 15.21 6.54 -10.50
N TYR A 88 14.24 6.04 -11.25
CA TYR A 88 14.44 5.63 -12.64
C TYR A 88 13.83 6.61 -13.65
N SER A 89 13.36 7.76 -13.16
CA SER A 89 12.93 8.91 -13.97
C SER A 89 13.33 10.21 -13.26
N ALA A 90 13.51 11.27 -14.05
CA ALA A 90 13.84 12.60 -13.53
C ALA A 90 12.73 13.19 -12.66
N GLU A 91 11.47 12.85 -12.95
CA GLU A 91 10.29 13.29 -12.20
C GLU A 91 10.20 12.63 -10.82
N ALA A 92 10.52 11.34 -10.73
CA ALA A 92 10.63 10.63 -9.45
C ALA A 92 11.79 11.20 -8.63
N ALA A 93 12.94 11.45 -9.26
CA ALA A 93 14.10 12.07 -8.61
C ALA A 93 13.76 13.48 -8.07
N SER A 94 13.08 14.29 -8.87
CA SER A 94 12.59 15.62 -8.46
C SER A 94 11.63 15.55 -7.27
N THR A 95 10.77 14.54 -7.22
CA THR A 95 9.84 14.31 -6.10
C THR A 95 10.59 13.96 -4.82
N VAL A 96 11.54 13.03 -4.88
CA VAL A 96 12.39 12.66 -3.73
C VAL A 96 13.21 13.86 -3.24
N LYS A 97 13.75 14.65 -4.19
CA LYS A 97 14.52 15.86 -3.91
C LYS A 97 13.70 16.90 -3.15
N LYS A 98 12.40 17.04 -3.43
CA LYS A 98 11.47 17.96 -2.73
C LYS A 98 11.05 17.48 -1.33
N GLY A 99 11.67 16.44 -0.78
CA GLY A 99 11.48 16.02 0.60
C GLY A 99 10.64 14.75 0.78
N TYR A 100 10.10 14.14 -0.28
CA TYR A 100 9.26 12.96 -0.14
C TYR A 100 10.12 11.71 0.11
N ALA A 101 9.82 10.94 1.16
CA ALA A 101 10.49 9.68 1.43
C ALA A 101 10.03 8.61 0.41
N SER A 102 10.94 7.74 -0.01
CA SER A 102 10.67 6.75 -1.08
C SER A 102 9.53 5.78 -0.74
N VAL A 103 9.41 5.39 0.54
CA VAL A 103 8.41 4.44 1.04
C VAL A 103 6.98 5.00 0.90
N ASP A 104 6.79 6.30 1.12
CA ASP A 104 5.46 6.93 1.03
C ASP A 104 5.04 7.15 -0.42
N ILE A 105 5.99 7.43 -1.32
CA ILE A 105 5.75 7.46 -2.77
C ILE A 105 5.37 6.07 -3.26
N GLU A 106 6.10 5.04 -2.86
CA GLU A 106 5.85 3.66 -3.31
C GLU A 106 4.52 3.10 -2.81
N ALA A 107 4.17 3.35 -1.54
CA ALA A 107 2.86 2.98 -0.98
C ALA A 107 1.71 3.72 -1.67
N SER A 108 1.89 5.01 -1.97
CA SER A 108 0.94 5.82 -2.72
C SER A 108 0.72 5.25 -4.11
N VAL A 109 1.79 5.10 -4.88
CA VAL A 109 1.76 4.62 -6.27
C VAL A 109 1.18 3.20 -6.37
N LYS A 110 1.54 2.28 -5.46
CA LYS A 110 1.01 0.91 -5.44
C LYS A 110 -0.48 0.86 -5.04
N SER A 111 -0.91 1.67 -4.08
CA SER A 111 -2.29 1.66 -3.59
C SER A 111 -3.33 2.16 -4.60
N TRP A 112 -2.87 2.83 -5.67
CA TRP A 112 -3.75 3.56 -6.57
C TRP A 112 -4.22 2.76 -7.78
N GLY A 113 -3.61 1.62 -8.12
CA GLY A 113 -3.84 1.02 -9.43
C GLY A 113 -3.56 1.99 -10.58
N ILE A 114 -2.89 3.13 -10.33
CA ILE A 114 -2.45 4.09 -11.35
C ILE A 114 -1.14 3.55 -11.91
N THR A 115 -1.21 2.34 -12.46
CA THR A 115 -0.12 1.78 -13.26
C THR A 115 -0.07 2.45 -14.65
N GLY A 116 -1.07 3.24 -15.02
CA GLY A 116 -1.15 3.82 -16.37
C GLY A 116 -0.30 5.08 -16.60
N LYS A 117 -0.25 6.04 -15.66
CA LYS A 117 0.40 7.36 -15.91
C LYS A 117 1.64 7.62 -15.05
N VAL A 118 1.58 7.36 -13.74
CA VAL A 118 2.80 7.34 -12.91
C VAL A 118 3.64 6.11 -13.25
N SER A 119 3.01 5.02 -13.69
CA SER A 119 3.70 3.84 -14.23
C SER A 119 3.78 3.77 -15.76
N ALA A 120 3.24 4.71 -16.54
CA ALA A 120 3.90 4.96 -17.83
C ALA A 120 5.36 5.36 -17.55
N HIS A 121 5.62 6.26 -16.59
CA HIS A 121 6.99 6.58 -16.18
C HIS A 121 7.70 5.49 -15.37
N TYR A 122 7.00 4.74 -14.51
CA TYR A 122 7.58 3.70 -13.64
C TYR A 122 7.63 2.29 -14.28
N ASP A 123 6.62 1.84 -15.04
CA ASP A 123 6.68 0.62 -15.88
C ASP A 123 7.41 0.86 -17.22
N GLU A 124 7.41 2.06 -17.85
CA GLU A 124 8.44 2.33 -18.89
C GLU A 124 9.82 2.25 -18.25
N SER A 125 10.04 2.72 -17.02
CA SER A 125 11.34 2.51 -16.37
C SER A 125 11.68 1.04 -16.09
N ARG A 126 10.66 0.16 -16.02
CA ARG A 126 10.81 -1.29 -15.81
C ARG A 126 10.88 -2.10 -17.10
N THR A 127 10.28 -1.65 -18.20
CA THR A 127 10.39 -2.27 -19.53
C THR A 127 11.52 -1.65 -20.37
N GLN A 128 11.82 -0.36 -20.17
CA GLN A 128 13.10 0.30 -20.48
C GLN A 128 14.20 -0.02 -19.46
N LEU A 129 14.04 -0.97 -18.53
CA LEU A 129 15.19 -1.63 -17.88
C LEU A 129 16.18 -2.17 -18.93
N SER A 130 15.72 -2.35 -20.17
CA SER A 130 16.51 -2.72 -21.34
C SER A 130 17.11 -1.55 -22.14
N SER A 131 16.70 -0.29 -21.95
CA SER A 131 17.09 0.82 -22.84
C SER A 131 17.43 2.18 -22.19
N SER A 132 16.97 2.51 -20.97
CA SER A 132 17.42 3.74 -20.32
C SER A 132 18.77 3.51 -19.62
N SER A 133 19.80 4.22 -20.07
CA SER A 133 21.16 4.09 -19.54
C SER A 133 21.39 4.98 -18.32
N GLU A 134 20.37 5.58 -17.70
CA GLU A 134 20.53 6.60 -16.66
C GLU A 134 19.78 6.22 -15.38
N LEU A 135 20.46 6.39 -14.24
CA LEU A 135 19.95 6.19 -12.89
C LEU A 135 20.09 7.52 -12.16
N PHE A 136 19.01 7.94 -11.51
CA PHE A 136 19.02 9.13 -10.66
C PHE A 136 19.17 8.69 -9.22
N ILE A 137 20.27 9.08 -8.58
CA ILE A 137 20.52 8.78 -7.18
C ILE A 137 20.34 10.05 -6.38
N THR A 138 19.34 10.08 -5.52
CA THR A 138 19.11 11.20 -4.59
C THR A 138 19.62 10.80 -3.23
N ASN A 139 20.62 11.51 -2.71
CA ASN A 139 21.05 11.36 -1.33
C ASN A 139 20.54 12.53 -0.52
N ARG A 140 20.08 12.24 0.70
CA ARG A 140 19.45 13.22 1.58
C ARG A 140 20.02 13.07 2.97
N ARG A 141 20.32 14.19 3.59
CA ARG A 141 20.58 14.30 5.03
C ARG A 141 19.43 15.05 5.65
N VAL A 142 18.63 14.33 6.43
CA VAL A 142 17.34 14.80 6.95
C VAL A 142 17.50 15.06 8.45
N TYR A 143 17.11 16.25 8.88
CA TYR A 143 17.07 16.68 10.28
C TYR A 143 15.63 16.81 10.72
N LYS A 144 15.08 15.71 11.22
CA LYS A 144 13.70 15.65 11.73
C LYS A 144 13.71 16.25 13.13
N LYS A 145 12.89 17.30 13.33
CA LYS A 145 12.68 17.96 14.64
C LYS A 145 11.31 17.62 15.22
N VAL A 146 10.30 17.53 14.38
CA VAL A 146 8.93 17.26 14.77
C VAL A 146 8.27 16.38 13.74
N HIS A 147 7.51 15.38 14.19
CA HIS A 147 6.52 14.70 13.37
C HIS A 147 5.13 15.18 13.78
N LEU A 148 4.39 15.72 12.82
CA LEU A 148 3.00 16.12 12.96
C LEU A 148 2.16 15.06 12.26
N SER A 149 1.30 14.34 12.98
CA SER A 149 0.38 13.36 12.39
C SER A 149 -1.05 13.59 12.80
N LEU A 150 -1.98 13.29 11.91
CA LEU A 150 -3.40 13.40 12.19
C LEU A 150 -3.86 12.18 13.01
N LEU A 151 -4.44 12.42 14.18
CA LEU A 151 -4.80 11.39 15.18
C LEU A 151 -5.85 10.39 14.68
N LYS A 152 -6.80 10.84 13.85
CA LYS A 152 -7.89 10.01 13.32
C LYS A 152 -8.16 10.31 11.85
N PRO A 153 -7.30 9.85 10.92
CA PRO A 153 -7.43 10.15 9.48
C PRO A 153 -8.78 9.74 8.90
N THR A 154 -9.33 8.63 9.39
CA THR A 154 -10.64 8.11 8.96
C THR A 154 -11.83 8.97 9.38
N SER A 155 -11.64 9.96 10.26
CA SER A 155 -12.70 10.89 10.66
C SER A 155 -12.83 12.11 9.73
N LEU A 156 -11.90 12.28 8.79
CA LEU A 156 -11.96 13.32 7.78
C LEU A 156 -12.90 12.90 6.65
N SER A 157 -13.66 13.85 6.13
CA SER A 157 -14.50 13.67 4.93
C SER A 157 -13.91 14.48 3.79
N LEU A 158 -14.02 13.95 2.56
CA LEU A 158 -13.72 14.73 1.37
C LEU A 158 -14.61 15.97 1.30
N LEU A 159 -14.15 17.00 0.59
CA LEU A 159 -15.00 18.16 0.30
C LEU A 159 -16.32 17.71 -0.35
N PRO A 160 -17.48 18.28 0.03
CA PRO A 160 -18.77 17.76 -0.40
C PRO A 160 -18.94 17.64 -1.92
N HIS A 161 -18.42 18.61 -2.68
CA HIS A 161 -18.49 18.58 -4.14
C HIS A 161 -17.67 17.43 -4.74
N LEU A 162 -16.46 17.19 -4.22
CA LEU A 162 -15.59 16.10 -4.66
C LEU A 162 -16.18 14.73 -4.30
N ALA A 163 -16.65 14.57 -3.06
CA ALA A 163 -17.32 13.36 -2.61
C ALA A 163 -18.51 13.01 -3.50
N LYS A 164 -19.32 14.04 -3.84
CA LYS A 164 -20.47 13.91 -4.73
C LYS A 164 -20.05 13.52 -6.15
N SER A 165 -19.10 14.22 -6.76
CA SER A 165 -18.65 13.93 -8.12
C SER A 165 -18.10 12.50 -8.26
N LEU A 166 -17.30 12.04 -7.29
CA LEU A 166 -16.80 10.66 -7.27
C LEU A 166 -17.94 9.66 -7.10
N ALA A 167 -18.89 9.91 -6.20
CA ALA A 167 -20.05 9.05 -6.02
C ALA A 167 -20.92 8.95 -7.28
N ASP A 168 -21.14 10.07 -7.98
CA ASP A 168 -21.91 10.14 -9.21
C ASP A 168 -21.23 9.31 -10.32
N ILE A 169 -19.91 9.43 -10.50
CA ILE A 169 -19.15 8.62 -11.48
C ILE A 169 -19.17 7.14 -11.12
N ILE A 170 -18.89 6.79 -9.85
CA ILE A 170 -18.83 5.39 -9.41
C ILE A 170 -20.16 4.66 -9.68
N ASN A 171 -21.28 5.34 -9.43
CA ASN A 171 -22.62 4.76 -9.56
C ASN A 171 -23.27 4.96 -10.93
N ASN A 172 -22.62 5.61 -11.90
CA ASN A 172 -23.17 5.73 -13.25
C ASN A 172 -23.23 4.36 -13.98
N ASN A 173 -23.95 4.27 -15.09
CA ASN A 173 -24.09 3.02 -15.86
C ASN A 173 -23.05 2.87 -16.99
N GLU A 174 -21.96 3.63 -16.95
CA GLU A 174 -20.93 3.57 -18.00
C GLU A 174 -19.99 2.37 -17.81
N SER A 175 -19.14 2.11 -18.82
CA SER A 175 -18.11 1.09 -18.72
C SER A 175 -17.07 1.45 -17.64
N ASN A 176 -16.43 0.44 -17.05
CA ASN A 176 -15.37 0.66 -16.06
C ASN A 176 -14.22 1.51 -16.61
N LEU A 177 -13.89 1.38 -17.90
CA LEU A 177 -12.88 2.22 -18.55
C LEU A 177 -13.26 3.70 -18.55
N SER A 178 -14.51 4.02 -18.90
CA SER A 178 -15.03 5.40 -18.91
C SER A 178 -15.01 5.97 -17.50
N LYS A 179 -15.59 5.24 -16.52
CA LYS A 179 -15.57 5.63 -15.11
C LYS A 179 -14.16 5.85 -14.58
N ALA A 180 -13.23 4.97 -14.92
CA ALA A 180 -11.84 5.09 -14.48
C ALA A 180 -11.16 6.34 -15.06
N GLN A 181 -11.43 6.68 -16.33
CA GLN A 181 -10.92 7.91 -16.95
C GLN A 181 -11.44 9.15 -16.22
N ASP A 182 -12.73 9.17 -15.86
CA ASP A 182 -13.34 10.29 -15.14
C ASP A 182 -12.82 10.39 -13.69
N ILE A 183 -12.68 9.25 -12.99
CA ILE A 183 -12.05 9.21 -11.66
C ILE A 183 -10.62 9.74 -11.74
N GLU A 184 -9.83 9.28 -12.71
CA GLU A 184 -8.46 9.75 -12.91
C GLU A 184 -8.39 11.24 -13.25
N ALA A 185 -9.35 11.77 -14.01
CA ALA A 185 -9.42 13.19 -14.33
C ALA A 185 -9.70 14.03 -13.06
N ILE A 186 -10.63 13.59 -12.21
CA ILE A 186 -10.90 14.25 -10.92
C ILE A 186 -9.69 14.18 -10.00
N LEU A 187 -9.05 13.01 -9.86
CA LEU A 187 -7.86 12.88 -9.01
C LEU A 187 -6.69 13.74 -9.53
N ALA A 188 -6.60 13.94 -10.85
CA ALA A 188 -5.63 14.84 -11.45
C ALA A 188 -5.90 16.31 -11.16
N SER A 189 -7.16 16.76 -11.15
CA SER A 189 -7.51 18.16 -10.84
C SER A 189 -7.48 18.43 -9.33
N GLU A 190 -8.07 17.55 -8.54
CA GLU A 190 -8.32 17.79 -7.11
C GLU A 190 -7.23 17.23 -6.20
N GLY A 191 -6.48 16.22 -6.63
CA GLY A 191 -5.45 15.57 -5.80
C GLY A 191 -5.66 14.06 -5.67
N HIS A 192 -4.54 13.33 -5.79
CA HIS A 192 -4.50 11.86 -5.73
C HIS A 192 -4.39 11.33 -4.29
N ALA A 193 -3.79 12.12 -3.42
CA ALA A 193 -3.60 11.79 -2.02
C ALA A 193 -3.84 12.97 -1.10
N VAL A 194 -4.15 12.65 0.15
CA VAL A 194 -4.26 13.56 1.28
C VAL A 194 -3.07 13.34 2.20
N ILE A 195 -2.43 14.43 2.63
CA ILE A 195 -1.36 14.38 3.63
C ILE A 195 -1.98 14.10 5.00
N ILE A 196 -1.58 13.01 5.63
CA ILE A 196 -2.03 12.62 6.98
C ILE A 196 -0.95 12.79 8.04
N GLY A 197 0.27 13.10 7.63
CA GLY A 197 1.37 13.46 8.52
C GLY A 197 2.53 14.09 7.77
N VAL A 198 3.33 14.86 8.49
CA VAL A 198 4.48 15.58 7.94
C VAL A 198 5.62 15.57 8.95
N ASP A 199 6.82 15.30 8.47
CA ASP A 199 8.06 15.53 9.20
C ASP A 199 8.51 16.97 8.94
N LEU A 200 8.75 17.72 10.01
CA LEU A 200 9.19 19.11 9.97
C LEU A 200 10.63 19.21 10.48
N GLY A 201 11.41 20.05 9.81
CA GLY A 201 12.79 20.35 10.17
C GLY A 201 13.57 20.88 8.96
N GLY A 202 14.78 20.36 8.75
CA GLY A 202 15.61 20.71 7.60
C GLY A 202 16.09 19.50 6.82
N CYS A 203 16.28 19.65 5.52
CA CYS A 203 16.81 18.61 4.66
C CYS A 203 17.85 19.20 3.71
N MET A 204 19.02 18.58 3.66
CA MET A 204 20.01 18.84 2.63
C MET A 204 20.02 17.65 1.68
N ALA A 205 19.69 17.88 0.42
CA ALA A 205 19.65 16.85 -0.61
C ALA A 205 20.69 17.14 -1.68
N ASN A 206 21.34 16.09 -2.19
CA ASN A 206 22.03 16.15 -3.46
C ASN A 206 21.44 15.14 -4.43
N GLU A 207 21.62 15.44 -5.71
CA GLU A 207 21.19 14.58 -6.79
C GLU A 207 22.40 14.28 -7.66
N VAL A 208 22.64 12.99 -7.87
CA VAL A 208 23.69 12.47 -8.73
C VAL A 208 23.02 11.68 -9.84
N THR A 209 23.19 12.13 -11.07
CA THR A 209 22.75 11.38 -12.25
C THR A 209 23.91 10.51 -12.70
N GLU A 210 23.76 9.19 -12.61
CA GLU A 210 24.76 8.24 -13.06
C GLU A 210 24.28 7.47 -14.29
N LYS A 211 25.15 7.37 -15.29
CA LYS A 211 24.91 6.45 -16.41
C LYS A 211 25.18 5.03 -15.97
N ARG A 212 24.18 4.16 -16.08
CA ARG A 212 24.28 2.73 -15.82
C ARG A 212 25.29 2.12 -16.79
N SER A 213 26.49 1.83 -16.28
CA SER A 213 27.42 0.95 -16.99
C SER A 213 27.02 -0.51 -16.76
N SER A 214 27.30 -1.39 -17.73
CA SER A 214 26.96 -2.81 -17.64
C SER A 214 27.72 -3.56 -16.52
N ALA A 215 28.66 -2.91 -15.83
CA ALA A 215 29.57 -3.54 -14.88
C ALA A 215 29.13 -3.48 -13.41
N LYS A 216 28.21 -2.58 -13.03
CA LYS A 216 27.79 -2.40 -11.63
C LYS A 216 26.30 -2.67 -11.44
N SER A 217 25.98 -3.38 -10.37
CA SER A 217 24.62 -3.58 -9.91
C SER A 217 24.02 -2.29 -9.35
N ALA A 218 22.68 -2.20 -9.32
CA ALA A 218 21.99 -1.05 -8.73
C ALA A 218 22.33 -0.87 -7.23
N HIS A 219 22.66 -1.96 -6.52
CA HIS A 219 23.07 -1.89 -5.12
C HIS A 219 24.46 -1.28 -4.96
N GLU A 220 25.43 -1.67 -5.78
CA GLU A 220 26.79 -1.08 -5.77
C GLU A 220 26.76 0.41 -6.10
N LEU A 221 25.97 0.81 -7.10
CA LEU A 221 25.79 2.23 -7.44
C LEU A 221 25.18 3.03 -6.27
N LYS A 222 24.23 2.45 -5.51
CA LYS A 222 23.71 3.08 -4.28
C LYS A 222 24.80 3.27 -3.24
N VAL A 223 25.61 2.24 -2.98
CA VAL A 223 26.68 2.29 -1.98
C VAL A 223 27.73 3.33 -2.35
N ASP A 224 28.14 3.37 -3.62
CA ASP A 224 29.12 4.33 -4.13
C ASP A 224 28.61 5.78 -4.03
N ALA A 225 27.36 6.03 -4.43
CA ALA A 225 26.76 7.36 -4.34
C ALA A 225 26.55 7.81 -2.89
N ALA A 226 26.14 6.90 -2.00
CA ALA A 226 26.01 7.19 -0.56
C ALA A 226 27.37 7.53 0.06
N ALA A 227 28.42 6.77 -0.28
CA ALA A 227 29.78 7.05 0.15
C ALA A 227 30.26 8.42 -0.36
N SER A 228 30.05 8.72 -1.64
CA SER A 228 30.39 10.02 -2.24
C SER A 228 29.67 11.17 -1.53
N PHE A 229 28.37 11.02 -1.24
CA PHE A 229 27.60 12.03 -0.52
C PHE A 229 28.13 12.24 0.91
N SER A 230 28.41 11.17 1.64
CA SER A 230 28.98 11.24 2.99
C SER A 230 30.34 11.95 2.99
N SER A 231 31.19 11.65 2.01
CA SER A 231 32.45 12.36 1.79
C SER A 231 32.22 13.85 1.51
N THR A 232 31.28 14.20 0.63
CA THR A 232 31.00 15.62 0.35
C THR A 232 30.41 16.36 1.55
N LEU A 233 29.57 15.71 2.35
CA LEU A 233 29.09 16.27 3.61
C LEU A 233 30.25 16.53 4.58
N THR A 234 31.19 15.60 4.69
CA THR A 234 32.37 15.77 5.54
C THR A 234 33.22 16.95 5.07
N ILE A 235 33.40 17.06 3.76
CA ILE A 235 34.08 18.18 3.10
C ILE A 235 33.36 19.50 3.42
N CYS A 236 32.05 19.62 3.16
CA CYS A 236 31.27 20.82 3.44
C CYS A 236 31.28 21.20 4.93
N ALA A 237 31.30 20.22 5.84
CA ALA A 237 31.45 20.49 7.28
C ALA A 237 32.85 21.01 7.66
N SER A 238 33.87 20.75 6.85
CA SER A 238 35.26 21.21 7.07
C SER A 238 35.60 22.53 6.36
N MET A 239 34.83 22.92 5.34
CA MET A 239 35.04 24.15 4.57
C MET A 239 34.73 25.44 5.34
N ASP A 240 34.25 25.32 6.57
CA ASP A 240 34.14 26.41 7.56
C ASP A 240 35.52 27.04 7.89
N ILE A 241 36.61 26.38 7.53
CA ILE A 241 37.98 26.83 7.78
C ILE A 241 38.57 27.46 6.51
N SER A 242 38.07 28.64 6.15
CA SER A 242 38.69 29.72 5.34
C SER A 242 39.32 29.44 3.95
N GLY A 243 39.41 28.20 3.47
CA GLY A 243 40.20 27.84 2.29
C GLY A 243 39.46 27.75 0.93
N GLY A 244 38.13 27.83 0.92
CA GLY A 244 37.33 27.67 -0.30
C GLY A 244 37.48 26.30 -0.98
N LEU A 245 36.92 26.13 -2.18
CA LEU A 245 37.02 24.87 -2.95
C LEU A 245 38.47 24.50 -3.31
N GLU A 246 39.36 25.50 -3.34
CA GLU A 246 40.76 25.34 -3.74
C GLU A 246 41.60 24.60 -2.71
N SER A 247 41.25 24.65 -1.42
CA SER A 247 41.97 23.97 -0.34
C SER A 247 41.66 22.48 -0.21
N LEU A 248 40.73 21.95 -1.02
CA LEU A 248 40.39 20.53 -1.04
C LEU A 248 41.39 19.73 -1.87
N ASP A 249 41.59 18.46 -1.52
CA ASP A 249 42.31 17.52 -2.40
C ASP A 249 41.52 17.27 -3.70
N GLU A 250 42.20 16.80 -4.75
CA GLU A 250 41.58 16.62 -6.06
C GLU A 250 40.45 15.58 -6.07
N ALA A 251 40.48 14.56 -5.22
CA ALA A 251 39.40 13.57 -5.14
C ALA A 251 38.13 14.20 -4.54
N SER A 252 38.30 15.02 -3.51
CA SER A 252 37.25 15.83 -2.89
C SER A 252 36.63 16.84 -3.87
N LYS A 253 37.45 17.52 -4.68
CA LYS A 253 36.98 18.42 -5.74
C LYS A 253 36.21 17.67 -6.83
N GLU A 254 36.69 16.51 -7.24
CA GLU A 254 36.05 15.69 -8.26
C GLU A 254 34.69 15.15 -7.78
N ALA A 255 34.60 14.72 -6.51
CA ALA A 255 33.33 14.33 -5.88
C ALA A 255 32.34 15.50 -5.81
N PHE A 256 32.81 16.71 -5.46
CA PHE A 256 31.98 17.91 -5.43
C PHE A 256 31.51 18.32 -6.84
N LYS A 257 32.38 18.26 -7.86
CA LYS A 257 32.02 18.53 -9.27
C LYS A 257 30.97 17.55 -9.81
N LYS A 258 30.96 16.30 -9.32
CA LYS A 258 29.96 15.29 -9.71
C LYS A 258 28.58 15.54 -9.09
N ALA A 259 28.50 16.21 -7.95
CA ALA A 259 27.23 16.62 -7.37
C ALA A 259 26.64 17.77 -8.20
N GLN A 260 25.65 17.46 -9.04
CA GLN A 260 25.11 18.42 -10.01
C GLN A 260 24.32 19.56 -9.36
N SER A 261 23.73 19.32 -8.17
CA SER A 261 23.04 20.36 -7.40
C SER A 261 22.89 19.96 -5.94
N TYR A 262 23.05 20.93 -5.04
CA TYR A 262 22.61 20.86 -3.65
C TYR A 262 21.30 21.61 -3.49
N LEU A 263 20.36 20.99 -2.78
CA LEU A 263 19.12 21.64 -2.36
C LEU A 263 19.07 21.64 -0.84
N TYR A 264 18.96 22.84 -0.27
CA TYR A 264 18.69 23.04 1.15
C TYR A 264 17.21 23.37 1.31
N LEU A 265 16.54 22.62 2.17
CA LEU A 265 15.15 22.80 2.57
C LEU A 265 15.13 23.12 4.05
N GLY A 266 14.66 24.31 4.41
CA GLY A 266 14.61 24.80 5.79
C GLY A 266 15.98 25.13 6.39
N GLY A 267 15.97 25.78 7.56
CA GLY A 267 17.15 26.40 8.16
C GLY A 267 17.53 27.70 7.46
N THR A 268 18.41 28.49 8.08
CA THR A 268 19.03 29.64 7.42
C THR A 268 20.25 29.19 6.61
N HIS A 269 20.49 29.86 5.47
CA HIS A 269 21.62 29.52 4.61
C HIS A 269 22.94 29.90 5.29
N HIS A 270 23.59 28.91 5.89
CA HIS A 270 24.95 29.03 6.41
C HIS A 270 25.97 28.43 5.42
N LEU A 271 27.22 28.90 5.49
CA LEU A 271 28.30 28.39 4.65
C LEU A 271 28.73 26.97 5.06
N ASP A 272 28.49 26.59 6.32
CA ASP A 272 28.86 25.29 6.86
C ASP A 272 27.64 24.50 7.41
N ILE A 273 27.81 23.19 7.51
CA ILE A 273 26.76 22.27 7.95
C ILE A 273 26.40 22.48 9.42
N LYS A 274 27.35 22.77 10.30
CA LYS A 274 27.07 22.94 11.74
C LYS A 274 26.29 24.23 11.98
N GLY A 275 26.61 25.31 11.27
CA GLY A 275 25.83 26.55 11.24
C GLY A 275 24.41 26.29 10.79
N TRP A 276 24.23 25.53 9.70
CA TRP A 276 22.90 25.15 9.22
C TRP A 276 22.13 24.27 10.23
N GLU A 277 22.76 23.25 10.80
CA GLU A 277 22.16 22.41 11.86
C GLU A 277 21.74 23.21 13.08
N LYS A 278 22.61 24.14 13.50
CA LYS A 278 22.37 25.03 14.62
C LYS A 278 21.20 25.98 14.34
N SER A 279 21.06 26.49 13.11
CA SER A 279 19.89 27.28 12.73
C SER A 279 18.58 26.50 12.89
N LEU A 280 18.57 25.21 12.55
CA LEU A 280 17.40 24.34 12.76
C LEU A 280 17.11 24.09 14.25
N GLU A 281 18.05 24.33 15.15
CA GLU A 281 17.83 24.25 16.60
C GLU A 281 17.36 25.56 17.21
N GLU A 282 17.91 26.67 16.74
CA GLU A 282 17.67 28.00 17.30
C GLU A 282 16.48 28.72 16.65
N GLU A 283 16.10 28.34 15.43
CA GLU A 283 15.13 29.06 14.59
C GLU A 283 13.99 28.15 14.07
N PRO A 284 13.02 27.72 14.91
CA PRO A 284 11.94 26.81 14.49
C PRO A 284 11.07 27.31 13.34
N TYR A 285 10.99 28.62 13.14
CA TYR A 285 10.26 29.25 12.03
C TYR A 285 10.90 28.97 10.65
N THR A 286 12.14 28.46 10.64
CA THR A 286 12.83 28.04 9.41
C THR A 286 12.53 26.58 9.05
N TRP A 287 11.79 25.85 9.87
CA TRP A 287 11.45 24.46 9.59
C TRP A 287 10.48 24.37 8.41
N VAL A 288 10.74 23.40 7.54
CA VAL A 288 9.87 23.08 6.41
C VAL A 288 9.47 21.62 6.44
N ALA A 289 8.49 21.27 5.62
CA ALA A 289 8.11 19.88 5.39
C ALA A 289 9.22 19.14 4.63
N ILE A 290 9.76 18.10 5.28
CA ILE A 290 10.89 17.30 4.78
C ILE A 290 10.56 15.81 4.66
N GLY A 291 9.30 15.44 4.90
CA GLY A 291 8.76 14.09 4.76
C GLY A 291 7.24 14.15 4.87
N TYR A 292 6.53 13.34 4.09
CA TYR A 292 5.07 13.34 4.07
C TYR A 292 4.56 11.91 4.20
N ARG A 293 3.60 11.70 5.10
CA ARG A 293 2.77 10.50 5.17
C ARG A 293 1.44 10.80 4.53
N VAL A 294 1.00 9.94 3.62
CA VAL A 294 -0.14 10.24 2.74
C VAL A 294 -1.08 9.05 2.63
N ARG A 295 -2.34 9.30 2.29
CA ARG A 295 -3.32 8.26 1.91
C ARG A 295 -3.99 8.62 0.61
N SER A 296 -4.49 7.63 -0.12
CA SER A 296 -5.27 7.89 -1.32
C SER A 296 -6.48 8.75 -1.01
N THR A 297 -6.83 9.69 -1.89
CA THR A 297 -8.08 10.46 -1.82
C THR A 297 -9.29 9.51 -1.73
N LEU A 298 -9.23 8.38 -2.43
CA LEU A 298 -10.30 7.37 -2.40
C LEU A 298 -10.46 6.70 -1.03
N ASP A 299 -9.44 6.73 -0.16
CA ASP A 299 -9.54 6.14 1.18
C ASP A 299 -10.53 6.88 2.09
N PHE A 300 -10.84 8.13 1.76
CA PHE A 300 -11.78 9.01 2.48
C PHE A 300 -13.22 8.92 1.96
N LEU A 301 -13.49 8.08 0.94
CA LEU A 301 -14.85 7.75 0.54
C LEU A 301 -15.52 6.80 1.55
N PRO A 302 -16.87 6.78 1.61
CA PRO A 302 -17.63 5.71 2.25
C PRO A 302 -17.14 4.33 1.82
N ALA A 303 -17.22 3.35 2.72
CA ALA A 303 -16.53 2.06 2.57
C ALA A 303 -16.96 1.26 1.33
N ASP A 304 -18.22 1.40 0.91
CA ASP A 304 -18.80 0.80 -0.29
C ASP A 304 -18.30 1.50 -1.57
N LEU A 305 -18.35 2.83 -1.61
CA LEU A 305 -17.86 3.63 -2.75
C LEU A 305 -16.35 3.48 -2.93
N ARG A 306 -15.60 3.47 -1.84
CA ARG A 306 -14.14 3.22 -1.85
C ARG A 306 -13.81 1.88 -2.50
N THR A 307 -14.51 0.82 -2.09
CA THR A 307 -14.29 -0.52 -2.66
C THR A 307 -14.61 -0.53 -4.15
N LYS A 308 -15.76 0.02 -4.56
CA LYS A 308 -16.16 0.13 -5.98
C LYS A 308 -15.14 0.93 -6.80
N ALA A 309 -14.68 2.09 -6.31
CA ALA A 309 -13.70 2.92 -7.00
C ALA A 309 -12.38 2.19 -7.25
N LYS A 310 -11.85 1.48 -6.23
CA LYS A 310 -10.63 0.68 -6.38
C LYS A 310 -10.81 -0.42 -7.43
N HIS A 311 -11.95 -1.12 -7.41
CA HIS A 311 -12.27 -2.15 -8.41
C HIS A 311 -12.37 -1.57 -9.83
N ILE A 312 -13.01 -0.41 -9.99
CA ILE A 312 -13.10 0.28 -11.30
C ILE A 312 -11.70 0.59 -11.84
N LEU A 313 -10.81 1.16 -11.01
CA LEU A 313 -9.45 1.51 -11.42
C LEU A 313 -8.61 0.26 -11.74
N GLU A 314 -8.64 -0.76 -10.89
CA GLU A 314 -7.94 -2.03 -11.12
C GLU A 314 -8.42 -2.70 -12.41
N ARG A 315 -9.73 -2.68 -12.69
CA ARG A 315 -10.30 -3.20 -13.94
C ARG A 315 -9.82 -2.43 -15.16
N ALA A 316 -9.83 -1.11 -15.10
CA ALA A 316 -9.38 -0.26 -16.22
C ALA A 316 -7.88 -0.41 -16.53
N VAL A 317 -7.04 -0.79 -15.55
CA VAL A 317 -5.63 -1.16 -15.79
C VAL A 317 -5.54 -2.42 -16.64
N LEU A 318 -6.26 -3.46 -16.24
CA LEU A 318 -6.23 -4.75 -16.91
C LEU A 318 -6.75 -4.64 -18.36
N GLU A 319 -7.81 -3.85 -18.54
CA GLU A 319 -8.33 -3.49 -19.87
C GLU A 319 -7.29 -2.76 -20.71
N ARG A 320 -6.64 -1.72 -20.15
CA ARG A 320 -5.59 -0.95 -20.85
C ARG A 320 -4.36 -1.77 -21.22
N ARG A 321 -3.97 -2.74 -20.40
CA ARG A 321 -2.80 -3.62 -20.65
C ARG A 321 -3.05 -4.66 -21.74
N GLY A 322 -4.29 -4.82 -22.22
CA GLY A 322 -4.63 -5.93 -23.10
C GLY A 322 -4.47 -7.30 -22.42
N GLU A 323 -4.27 -7.33 -21.10
CA GLU A 323 -4.36 -8.53 -20.24
C GLU A 323 -5.82 -8.99 -20.11
N ALA A 324 -6.77 -8.15 -20.53
CA ALA A 324 -8.10 -8.55 -20.97
C ALA A 324 -8.10 -9.36 -22.29
N ALA A 325 -6.96 -9.92 -22.71
CA ALA A 325 -6.96 -11.07 -23.61
C ALA A 325 -7.94 -12.10 -23.03
N LYS A 326 -8.76 -12.72 -23.90
CA LYS A 326 -9.66 -13.83 -23.53
C LYS A 326 -8.84 -14.91 -22.84
N VAL A 327 -8.71 -14.81 -21.52
CA VAL A 327 -8.18 -15.89 -20.72
C VAL A 327 -9.25 -16.96 -20.81
N GLU A 328 -8.85 -18.17 -21.19
CA GLU A 328 -9.80 -19.26 -21.33
C GLU A 328 -10.43 -19.56 -19.97
N ALA A 329 -11.76 -19.65 -19.96
CA ALA A 329 -12.48 -20.09 -18.78
C ALA A 329 -12.22 -21.59 -18.59
N GLN A 330 -11.71 -21.96 -17.43
CA GLN A 330 -11.41 -23.35 -17.07
C GLN A 330 -12.50 -23.92 -16.17
N PRO A 331 -12.72 -25.25 -16.20
CA PRO A 331 -13.65 -25.92 -15.31
C PRO A 331 -13.29 -25.69 -13.83
N LEU A 332 -14.29 -25.26 -13.06
CA LEU A 332 -14.27 -25.29 -11.60
C LEU A 332 -14.89 -26.61 -11.16
N TYR A 333 -14.07 -27.52 -10.67
CA TYR A 333 -14.49 -28.85 -10.22
C TYR A 333 -15.09 -28.77 -8.82
N LYS A 334 -16.15 -29.54 -8.57
CA LYS A 334 -16.70 -29.83 -7.25
C LYS A 334 -16.18 -31.20 -6.84
N MET A 335 -15.55 -31.29 -5.67
CA MET A 335 -15.00 -32.54 -5.17
C MET A 335 -15.44 -32.76 -3.72
N TYR A 336 -15.72 -34.00 -3.36
CA TYR A 336 -16.15 -34.37 -2.02
C TYR A 336 -15.09 -35.20 -1.31
N ARG A 337 -14.79 -34.86 -0.06
CA ARG A 337 -13.85 -35.57 0.80
C ARG A 337 -14.58 -36.36 1.88
N ASN A 338 -14.54 -37.68 1.77
CA ASN A 338 -15.20 -38.58 2.73
C ASN A 338 -14.61 -38.48 4.15
N ASP A 339 -13.31 -38.23 4.28
CA ASP A 339 -12.60 -38.20 5.56
C ASP A 339 -12.89 -36.93 6.38
N MET A 340 -13.20 -35.83 5.70
CA MET A 340 -13.54 -34.53 6.30
C MET A 340 -15.03 -34.19 6.21
N GLN A 341 -15.80 -34.95 5.42
CA GLN A 341 -17.18 -34.63 5.06
C GLN A 341 -17.33 -33.19 4.53
N ASP A 342 -16.37 -32.76 3.70
CA ASP A 342 -16.27 -31.38 3.19
C ASP A 342 -16.16 -31.34 1.66
N HIS A 343 -16.66 -30.25 1.07
CA HIS A 343 -16.56 -29.98 -0.35
C HIS A 343 -15.40 -29.02 -0.69
N TYR A 344 -14.72 -29.35 -1.78
CA TYR A 344 -13.63 -28.57 -2.33
C TYR A 344 -13.95 -28.11 -3.76
N TYR A 345 -13.66 -26.83 -4.05
CA TYR A 345 -13.81 -26.23 -5.36
C TYR A 345 -12.47 -25.69 -5.87
N GLY A 346 -12.07 -26.12 -7.07
CA GLY A 346 -10.77 -25.75 -7.64
C GLY A 346 -10.66 -25.96 -9.16
N LEU A 347 -9.66 -25.32 -9.78
CA LEU A 347 -9.44 -25.31 -11.23
C LEU A 347 -8.81 -26.59 -11.81
N ALA A 348 -8.17 -27.40 -10.96
CA ALA A 348 -7.51 -28.62 -11.39
C ALA A 348 -7.86 -29.76 -10.44
N ILE A 349 -8.22 -30.91 -11.03
CA ILE A 349 -8.40 -32.19 -10.33
C ILE A 349 -7.13 -32.52 -9.50
N GLU A 350 -5.96 -32.19 -10.03
CA GLU A 350 -4.65 -32.47 -9.41
C GLU A 350 -4.35 -31.63 -8.16
N GLN A 351 -5.00 -30.47 -7.98
CA GLN A 351 -4.84 -29.64 -6.77
C GLN A 351 -5.62 -30.19 -5.58
N ALA A 352 -6.64 -31.02 -5.79
CA ALA A 352 -7.36 -31.70 -4.71
C ALA A 352 -6.58 -32.89 -4.14
N PHE A 353 -5.72 -33.53 -4.94
CA PHE A 353 -4.83 -34.60 -4.46
C PHE A 353 -3.62 -34.12 -3.64
N ARG A 354 -3.42 -32.79 -3.51
CA ARG A 354 -2.31 -32.17 -2.74
C ARG A 354 -2.78 -31.25 -1.60
N VAL A 355 -3.99 -31.46 -1.09
CA VAL A 355 -4.42 -30.81 0.17
C VAL A 355 -3.63 -31.45 1.34
N PRO A 356 -3.12 -30.69 2.32
CA PRO A 356 -2.41 -31.25 3.47
C PRO A 356 -3.28 -32.29 4.18
N GLY A 357 -2.86 -33.56 4.21
CA GLY A 357 -3.59 -34.65 4.86
C GLY A 357 -3.78 -35.94 4.04
N GLY A 358 -3.57 -35.92 2.72
CA GLY A 358 -3.43 -37.14 1.91
C GLY A 358 -4.68 -38.04 1.76
N GLY A 359 -5.88 -37.48 1.87
CA GLY A 359 -7.14 -38.21 1.66
C GLY A 359 -7.55 -38.31 0.19
N GLU A 360 -8.31 -39.37 -0.16
CA GLU A 360 -8.92 -39.52 -1.48
C GLU A 360 -10.14 -38.59 -1.60
N SER A 361 -10.15 -37.75 -2.64
CA SER A 361 -11.31 -36.92 -3.00
C SER A 361 -12.08 -37.58 -4.15
N VAL A 362 -13.41 -37.54 -4.08
CA VAL A 362 -14.29 -38.00 -5.15
C VAL A 362 -14.65 -36.81 -6.03
N ASP A 363 -14.39 -36.90 -7.33
CA ASP A 363 -14.83 -35.90 -8.30
C ASP A 363 -16.36 -35.98 -8.48
N GLU A 364 -17.06 -34.91 -8.13
CA GLU A 364 -18.51 -34.77 -8.33
C GLU A 364 -18.85 -34.01 -9.61
N GLY A 365 -17.85 -33.72 -10.44
CA GLY A 365 -17.95 -33.09 -11.74
C GLY A 365 -17.70 -31.58 -11.71
N VAL A 366 -17.94 -30.96 -12.86
CA VAL A 366 -17.69 -29.53 -13.06
C VAL A 366 -18.89 -28.71 -12.58
N LEU A 367 -18.69 -27.83 -11.60
CA LEU A 367 -19.70 -26.89 -11.12
C LEU A 367 -20.05 -25.86 -12.19
N CYS A 368 -19.04 -25.15 -12.69
CA CYS A 368 -19.14 -24.17 -13.78
C CYS A 368 -17.75 -23.95 -14.39
N LYS A 369 -17.59 -23.01 -15.32
CA LYS A 369 -16.29 -22.51 -15.77
C LYS A 369 -16.03 -21.13 -15.16
N VAL A 370 -14.78 -20.89 -14.75
CA VAL A 370 -14.31 -19.61 -14.22
C VAL A 370 -12.99 -19.25 -14.89
N PHE A 371 -12.61 -17.98 -14.89
CA PHE A 371 -11.37 -17.56 -15.53
C PHE A 371 -10.17 -17.81 -14.61
N VAL A 372 -9.05 -18.25 -15.18
CA VAL A 372 -7.78 -18.43 -14.43
C VAL A 372 -7.02 -17.12 -14.21
N GLY A 373 -7.42 -16.08 -14.93
CA GLY A 373 -6.90 -14.73 -14.82
C GLY A 373 -8.05 -13.74 -14.78
N PRO A 374 -7.79 -12.50 -14.33
CA PRO A 374 -8.84 -11.50 -14.24
C PRO A 374 -9.38 -11.16 -15.64
N GLN A 375 -10.70 -10.98 -15.75
CA GLN A 375 -11.39 -10.61 -16.99
C GLN A 375 -12.34 -9.43 -16.73
N VAL A 376 -12.72 -8.70 -17.77
CA VAL A 376 -13.67 -7.58 -17.64
C VAL A 376 -14.94 -8.05 -16.92
N GLY A 377 -15.31 -7.33 -15.86
CA GLY A 377 -16.52 -7.62 -15.08
C GLY A 377 -16.42 -8.74 -14.05
N THR A 378 -15.29 -9.45 -13.91
CA THR A 378 -15.18 -10.53 -12.92
C THR A 378 -14.72 -10.03 -11.55
N MET A 379 -14.57 -10.92 -10.57
CA MET A 379 -13.97 -10.70 -9.26
C MET A 379 -13.20 -11.96 -8.84
N PRO A 380 -12.11 -11.84 -8.05
CA PRO A 380 -11.40 -12.98 -7.53
C PRO A 380 -12.29 -13.81 -6.59
N ILE A 381 -12.28 -15.13 -6.77
CA ILE A 381 -12.86 -16.09 -5.84
C ILE A 381 -11.76 -16.45 -4.84
N TRP A 382 -11.83 -15.84 -3.67
CA TRP A 382 -10.93 -16.14 -2.56
C TRP A 382 -11.34 -17.42 -1.88
N ARG A 383 -10.35 -18.20 -1.44
CA ARG A 383 -10.55 -19.36 -0.57
C ARG A 383 -9.76 -19.21 0.71
N ALA A 384 -10.33 -19.64 1.82
CA ALA A 384 -9.62 -19.83 3.07
C ALA A 384 -9.94 -21.19 3.68
N TRP A 385 -9.03 -21.70 4.50
CA TRP A 385 -9.16 -22.98 5.18
C TRP A 385 -9.04 -22.80 6.68
N SER A 386 -9.90 -23.47 7.45
CA SER A 386 -9.75 -23.56 8.90
C SER A 386 -9.40 -24.99 9.30
N ASN A 387 -8.25 -25.16 9.97
CA ASN A 387 -7.92 -26.44 10.61
C ASN A 387 -8.85 -26.75 11.80
N GLU A 388 -9.49 -25.73 12.39
CA GLU A 388 -10.40 -25.93 13.52
C GLU A 388 -11.80 -26.35 13.08
N HIS A 389 -12.26 -25.84 11.93
CA HIS A 389 -13.56 -26.18 11.36
C HIS A 389 -13.49 -27.29 10.31
N THR A 390 -12.28 -27.65 9.88
CA THR A 390 -12.03 -28.64 8.82
C THR A 390 -12.79 -28.29 7.52
N ASP A 391 -12.86 -26.99 7.21
CA ASP A 391 -13.76 -26.41 6.19
C ASP A 391 -13.05 -25.42 5.26
N ASN A 392 -13.47 -25.42 4.00
CA ASN A 392 -13.12 -24.42 3.01
C ASN A 392 -14.19 -23.31 2.92
N PHE A 393 -13.79 -22.07 3.14
CA PHE A 393 -14.62 -20.91 2.91
C PHE A 393 -14.28 -20.23 1.59
N TYR A 394 -15.30 -19.76 0.86
CA TYR A 394 -15.15 -19.07 -0.41
C TYR A 394 -15.91 -17.74 -0.41
N THR A 395 -15.31 -16.69 -0.96
CA THR A 395 -15.96 -15.38 -1.07
C THR A 395 -15.39 -14.55 -2.21
N LEU A 396 -16.23 -13.67 -2.76
CA LEU A 396 -15.78 -12.57 -3.62
C LEU A 396 -15.38 -11.33 -2.80
N ASP A 397 -15.79 -11.21 -1.54
CA ASP A 397 -15.50 -10.06 -0.68
C ASP A 397 -14.18 -10.25 0.08
N ARG A 398 -13.17 -9.47 -0.33
CA ARG A 398 -11.86 -9.43 0.33
C ARG A 398 -11.96 -9.09 1.82
N LYS A 399 -12.90 -8.22 2.24
CA LYS A 399 -13.04 -7.83 3.64
C LYS A 399 -13.60 -8.97 4.49
N GLU A 400 -14.52 -9.75 3.93
CA GLU A 400 -15.03 -10.94 4.59
C GLU A 400 -13.90 -11.95 4.81
N LEU A 401 -13.08 -12.21 3.79
CA LEU A 401 -11.89 -13.06 3.91
C LEU A 401 -10.95 -12.56 5.02
N GLU A 402 -10.63 -11.26 5.04
CA GLU A 402 -9.75 -10.68 6.05
C GLU A 402 -10.32 -10.78 7.48
N ARG A 403 -11.64 -10.67 7.62
CA ARG A 403 -12.35 -10.85 8.90
C ARG A 403 -12.23 -12.31 9.35
N LEU A 404 -12.48 -13.27 8.47
CA LEU A 404 -12.37 -14.71 8.78
C LEU A 404 -10.95 -15.10 9.20
N VAL A 405 -9.94 -14.58 8.51
CA VAL A 405 -8.53 -14.85 8.85
C VAL A 405 -8.16 -14.28 10.22
N ARG A 406 -8.69 -13.10 10.55
CA ARG A 406 -8.36 -12.39 11.79
C ARG A 406 -9.13 -12.91 13.00
N GLU A 407 -10.39 -13.24 12.82
CA GLU A 407 -11.36 -13.46 13.91
C GLU A 407 -11.80 -14.92 14.02
N GLU A 408 -11.81 -15.68 12.92
CA GLU A 408 -12.36 -17.04 12.84
C GLU A 408 -11.30 -18.10 12.51
N LYS A 409 -10.02 -17.77 12.70
CA LYS A 409 -8.86 -18.68 12.56
C LYS A 409 -8.76 -19.39 11.20
N TYR A 410 -9.32 -18.76 10.17
CA TYR A 410 -9.08 -19.18 8.80
C TYR A 410 -7.67 -18.80 8.36
N ILE A 411 -7.11 -19.59 7.45
CA ILE A 411 -5.85 -19.31 6.77
C ILE A 411 -6.20 -19.09 5.30
N GLU A 412 -5.90 -17.90 4.79
CA GLU A 412 -6.05 -17.61 3.36
C GLU A 412 -5.27 -18.65 2.54
N GLN A 413 -5.96 -19.27 1.59
CA GLN A 413 -5.38 -20.21 0.65
C GLN A 413 -5.19 -19.55 -0.73
N LEU A 414 -4.86 -20.38 -1.73
CA LEU A 414 -4.70 -19.92 -3.11
C LEU A 414 -6.01 -19.35 -3.66
N LEU A 415 -5.85 -18.36 -4.54
CA LEU A 415 -6.92 -17.85 -5.39
C LEU A 415 -7.49 -18.99 -6.24
N VAL A 416 -8.81 -19.18 -6.20
CA VAL A 416 -9.48 -20.25 -6.94
C VAL A 416 -9.63 -19.86 -8.40
N GLY A 417 -9.98 -18.60 -8.70
CA GLY A 417 -10.19 -18.12 -10.06
C GLY A 417 -10.89 -16.78 -10.05
N PHE A 418 -11.47 -16.40 -11.18
CA PHE A 418 -12.25 -15.18 -11.33
C PHE A 418 -13.62 -15.46 -11.95
N ALA A 419 -14.68 -14.95 -11.34
CA ALA A 419 -16.06 -15.11 -11.81
C ALA A 419 -16.84 -13.80 -11.74
N TYR A 420 -17.99 -13.72 -12.39
CA TYR A 420 -18.79 -12.50 -12.38
C TYR A 420 -19.53 -12.37 -11.03
N PRO A 421 -19.50 -11.20 -10.36
CA PRO A 421 -20.30 -10.99 -9.16
C PRO A 421 -21.80 -10.93 -9.49
N GLU A 422 -22.15 -10.46 -10.69
CA GLU A 422 -23.52 -10.29 -11.17
C GLU A 422 -23.75 -11.09 -12.46
N ALA A 423 -25.02 -11.37 -12.77
CA ALA A 423 -25.37 -12.11 -13.98
C ALA A 423 -25.00 -11.32 -15.24
N VAL A 424 -24.27 -11.96 -16.14
CA VAL A 424 -24.16 -11.54 -17.55
C VAL A 424 -25.25 -12.26 -18.34
N PRO A 425 -26.21 -11.53 -18.94
CA PRO A 425 -27.35 -12.12 -19.64
C PRO A 425 -26.92 -13.13 -20.71
N ASN A 426 -27.51 -14.34 -20.67
CA ASN A 426 -27.25 -15.45 -21.60
C ASN A 426 -25.82 -16.02 -21.59
N GLU A 427 -24.94 -15.55 -20.71
CA GLU A 427 -23.53 -15.99 -20.66
C GLU A 427 -23.18 -16.71 -19.35
N THR A 428 -23.95 -16.49 -18.30
CA THR A 428 -23.61 -16.96 -16.95
C THR A 428 -24.80 -17.62 -16.26
N ILE A 429 -24.48 -18.47 -15.28
CA ILE A 429 -25.44 -19.13 -14.38
C ILE A 429 -25.10 -18.77 -12.93
N PRO A 430 -26.10 -18.61 -12.05
CA PRO A 430 -25.86 -18.36 -10.64
C PRO A 430 -25.27 -19.59 -9.96
N ILE A 431 -24.30 -19.36 -9.09
CA ILE A 431 -23.76 -20.35 -8.16
C ILE A 431 -24.32 -20.02 -6.79
N TYR A 432 -25.29 -20.82 -6.35
CA TYR A 432 -25.89 -20.71 -5.03
C TYR A 432 -24.96 -21.32 -3.99
N CYS A 433 -24.94 -20.73 -2.80
CA CYS A 433 -24.14 -21.20 -1.68
C CYS A 433 -25.01 -21.35 -0.44
N VAL A 434 -24.89 -22.49 0.23
CA VAL A 434 -25.38 -22.72 1.59
C VAL A 434 -24.24 -23.19 2.46
N ARG A 435 -24.32 -22.91 3.75
CA ARG A 435 -23.31 -23.37 4.71
C ARG A 435 -23.94 -24.18 5.81
N ARG A 436 -23.50 -25.43 5.99
CA ARG A 436 -23.95 -26.25 7.11
C ARG A 436 -23.26 -25.81 8.40
N MET A 437 -24.01 -25.76 9.49
CA MET A 437 -23.54 -25.60 10.86
C MET A 437 -23.97 -26.86 11.61
N PHE A 438 -23.04 -27.79 11.90
CA PHE A 438 -23.40 -29.02 12.59
C PHE A 438 -23.62 -28.80 14.10
N ASP A 439 -24.85 -29.01 14.56
CA ASP A 439 -25.20 -29.07 15.98
C ASP A 439 -24.90 -30.46 16.54
N GLY A 440 -23.79 -30.60 17.28
CA GLY A 440 -23.48 -31.87 17.97
C GLY A 440 -22.02 -32.10 18.36
N MET A 441 -21.08 -31.34 17.81
CA MET A 441 -19.64 -31.46 18.13
C MET A 441 -18.98 -30.11 18.44
N ASN A 442 -19.47 -29.39 19.46
CA ASN A 442 -18.89 -28.10 19.89
C ASN A 442 -18.68 -27.07 18.74
N GLY A 443 -19.52 -27.10 17.69
CA GLY A 443 -19.49 -26.14 16.58
C GLY A 443 -18.30 -26.28 15.62
N LYS A 444 -17.85 -27.50 15.30
CA LYS A 444 -16.55 -27.72 14.62
C LYS A 444 -16.55 -28.30 13.21
N GLU A 445 -17.69 -28.44 12.55
CA GLU A 445 -17.69 -28.72 11.11
C GLU A 445 -18.70 -27.78 10.44
N SER A 446 -18.22 -27.06 9.43
CA SER A 446 -19.06 -26.36 8.47
C SER A 446 -18.71 -26.87 7.08
N ASP A 447 -19.71 -27.05 6.22
CA ASP A 447 -19.49 -27.42 4.82
C ASP A 447 -20.05 -26.29 3.96
N CYS A 448 -19.20 -25.73 3.10
CA CYS A 448 -19.59 -24.72 2.12
C CYS A 448 -20.06 -25.43 0.85
N LEU A 449 -21.37 -25.63 0.71
CA LEU A 449 -21.92 -26.27 -0.48
C LEU A 449 -22.31 -25.23 -1.53
N MET A 450 -21.72 -25.36 -2.70
CA MET A 450 -22.07 -24.60 -3.90
C MET A 450 -22.80 -25.48 -4.91
N THR A 451 -23.88 -24.95 -5.48
CA THR A 451 -24.65 -25.63 -6.51
C THR A 451 -25.17 -24.67 -7.57
N THR A 452 -25.30 -25.15 -8.80
CA THR A 452 -26.02 -24.46 -9.89
C THR A 452 -27.52 -24.80 -9.89
N ASN A 453 -27.94 -25.82 -9.13
CA ASN A 453 -29.30 -26.31 -9.08
C ASN A 453 -30.10 -25.58 -8.00
N VAL A 454 -31.09 -24.79 -8.44
CA VAL A 454 -31.95 -24.01 -7.54
C VAL A 454 -32.81 -24.91 -6.63
N ASP A 455 -33.20 -26.10 -7.08
CA ASP A 455 -33.99 -27.03 -6.28
C ASP A 455 -33.12 -27.69 -5.20
N GLU A 456 -31.89 -28.08 -5.53
CA GLU A 456 -30.91 -28.56 -4.54
C GLU A 456 -30.65 -27.49 -3.48
N TYR A 457 -30.40 -26.26 -3.92
CA TYR A 457 -30.24 -25.11 -3.04
C TYR A 457 -31.44 -24.88 -2.11
N ASN A 458 -32.65 -24.87 -2.66
CA ASN A 458 -33.88 -24.68 -1.89
C ASN A 458 -34.13 -25.82 -0.90
N ASN A 459 -33.82 -27.06 -1.29
CA ASN A 459 -33.95 -28.23 -0.41
C ASN A 459 -32.95 -28.15 0.75
N LEU A 460 -31.69 -27.86 0.49
CA LEU A 460 -30.65 -27.72 1.52
C LEU A 460 -30.97 -26.57 2.47
N LYS A 461 -31.42 -25.44 1.92
CA LYS A 461 -31.88 -24.29 2.73
C LYS A 461 -33.04 -24.67 3.66
N ALA A 462 -33.90 -25.62 3.27
CA ALA A 462 -35.00 -26.10 4.11
C ALA A 462 -34.56 -27.14 5.16
N GLU A 463 -33.38 -27.74 5.01
CA GLU A 463 -32.83 -28.69 5.97
C GLU A 463 -32.31 -27.98 7.23
N ALA A 464 -32.59 -28.56 8.40
CA ALA A 464 -32.12 -28.02 9.67
C ALA A 464 -30.58 -28.02 9.72
N GLY A 465 -30.00 -26.84 9.96
CA GLY A 465 -28.56 -26.66 10.11
C GLY A 465 -27.87 -26.02 8.91
N PHE A 466 -28.54 -25.76 7.79
CA PHE A 466 -27.97 -24.93 6.72
C PHE A 466 -28.33 -23.45 6.87
N VAL A 467 -27.35 -22.59 6.63
CA VAL A 467 -27.49 -21.14 6.55
C VAL A 467 -27.45 -20.74 5.08
N ASP A 468 -28.41 -19.91 4.69
CA ASP A 468 -28.53 -19.32 3.35
C ASP A 468 -27.43 -18.25 3.16
N TYR A 469 -26.59 -18.42 2.14
CA TYR A 469 -25.60 -17.44 1.69
C TYR A 469 -25.93 -16.84 0.31
N GLY A 470 -27.08 -17.19 -0.28
CA GLY A 470 -27.55 -16.65 -1.54
C GLY A 470 -26.72 -17.09 -2.74
N ILE A 471 -26.58 -16.19 -3.70
CA ILE A 471 -25.72 -16.38 -4.87
C ILE A 471 -24.33 -15.87 -4.51
N LEU A 472 -23.33 -16.76 -4.57
CA LEU A 472 -21.94 -16.39 -4.29
C LEU A 472 -21.31 -15.67 -5.48
N PHE A 473 -21.53 -16.18 -6.69
CA PHE A 473 -21.07 -15.60 -7.94
C PHE A 473 -21.84 -16.18 -9.14
N HIS A 474 -21.56 -15.66 -10.33
CA HIS A 474 -22.08 -16.12 -11.60
C HIS A 474 -20.96 -16.71 -12.45
N GLY A 475 -21.04 -18.01 -12.71
CA GLY A 475 -20.07 -18.79 -13.47
C GLY A 475 -20.49 -18.97 -14.93
N ILE A 476 -19.55 -19.30 -15.81
CA ILE A 476 -19.86 -19.65 -17.20
C ILE A 476 -20.42 -21.09 -17.23
N PRO A 477 -21.54 -21.36 -17.91
CA PRO A 477 -22.11 -22.71 -17.99
C PRO A 477 -21.10 -23.73 -18.50
N ASN A 478 -21.10 -24.92 -17.88
CA ASN A 478 -20.43 -26.06 -18.49
C ASN A 478 -21.41 -26.74 -19.46
N PRO A 479 -21.17 -26.70 -20.79
CA PRO A 479 -22.10 -27.23 -21.78
C PRO A 479 -22.31 -28.75 -21.65
N ASP A 480 -21.37 -29.46 -21.03
CA ASP A 480 -21.42 -30.92 -20.87
C ASP A 480 -22.34 -31.39 -19.73
N ARG A 481 -23.05 -30.49 -19.04
CA ARG A 481 -23.84 -30.79 -17.83
C ARG A 481 -25.33 -30.40 -17.91
N PHE A 482 -25.82 -30.02 -19.10
CA PHE A 482 -27.23 -29.67 -19.33
C PHE A 482 -27.90 -30.60 -20.35
#